data_AF-A0A4V1S9W1-F1
#
_entry.id   AF-A0A4V1S9W1-F1
#
_cell.length_a   1.000
_cell.length_b   1.000
_cell.length_c   1.000
_cell.angle_alpha   90.00
_cell.angle_beta   90.00
_cell.angle_gamma   90.00
#
_symmetry.space_group_name_H-M   'P 1'
#
loop_
_entity.id
_entity.type
_entity.pdbx_description
1 polymer ?
#
loop_
_entity_poly.entity_id
_entity_poly.type
_entity_poly.pdbx_seq_one_letter_code
_entity_poly.pdbx_strand_id
1 'polypeptide(L)'
;MAFHEHAALLGDAERAEKYADGALVLSRLCPVDYHRFHFPAAGIPSETVVLNGPLFSVSPIALRKNLGYLWENKRTLTRLETPNLGTVLCLEIGATCVGTIVQTFGPGSPVDKGAEKGYFAFGGSSTITIFEPDSVLLENDLRHHSAKQVELYAKIGTRMGYAS
;
A
#
# COMPACT_ATOMS: atom_id res chain seq x y z
N MET A 1 14.28 -2.44 -3.82
CA MET A 1 14.55 -2.47 -2.37
C MET A 1 15.40 -3.70 -2.10
N ALA A 2 16.33 -3.62 -1.16
CA ALA A 2 17.09 -4.76 -0.67
C ALA A 2 16.20 -5.65 0.23
N PHE A 3 16.50 -6.94 0.33
CA PHE A 3 15.71 -7.92 1.11
C PHE A 3 15.42 -7.47 2.56
N HIS A 4 16.39 -6.83 3.22
CA HIS A 4 16.21 -6.32 4.58
C HIS A 4 15.12 -5.25 4.69
N GLU A 5 14.93 -4.43 3.66
CA GLU A 5 13.92 -3.37 3.61
C GLU A 5 12.51 -3.96 3.45
N HIS A 6 12.36 -5.07 2.70
CA HIS A 6 11.10 -5.80 2.59
C HIS A 6 10.69 -6.44 3.93
N ALA A 7 11.64 -7.08 4.63
CA ALA A 7 11.38 -7.66 5.94
C ALA A 7 10.97 -6.59 6.96
N ALA A 8 11.66 -5.45 6.95
CA ALA A 8 11.29 -4.31 7.79
C ALA A 8 9.89 -3.80 7.44
N LEU A 9 9.57 -3.59 6.16
CA LEU A 9 8.26 -3.08 5.72
C LEU A 9 7.11 -4.03 6.11
N LEU A 10 7.29 -5.33 5.94
CA LEU A 10 6.23 -6.32 6.18
C LEU A 10 6.18 -6.83 7.63
N GLY A 11 7.19 -6.52 8.44
CA GLY A 11 7.33 -6.98 9.82
C GLY A 11 7.54 -8.50 9.94
N ASP A 12 7.92 -9.17 8.85
CA ASP A 12 7.93 -10.63 8.72
C ASP A 12 8.87 -11.05 7.57
N ALA A 13 9.86 -11.87 7.90
CA ALA A 13 10.91 -12.27 6.96
C ALA A 13 10.42 -13.29 5.91
N GLU A 14 9.59 -14.25 6.30
CA GLU A 14 9.03 -15.24 5.37
C GLU A 14 8.09 -14.56 4.36
N ARG A 15 7.28 -13.61 4.84
CA ARG A 15 6.49 -12.77 3.95
C ARG A 15 7.36 -11.93 3.04
N ALA A 16 8.45 -11.36 3.53
CA ALA A 16 9.35 -10.57 2.68
C ALA A 16 9.98 -11.40 1.56
N GLU A 17 10.33 -12.66 1.83
CA GLU A 17 10.83 -13.58 0.82
C GLU A 17 9.76 -13.90 -0.24
N LYS A 18 8.53 -14.23 0.20
CA LYS A 18 7.43 -14.55 -0.71
C LYS A 18 7.11 -13.42 -1.71
N TYR A 19 7.29 -12.16 -1.32
CA TYR A 19 6.96 -10.99 -2.14
C TYR A 19 8.19 -10.26 -2.69
N ALA A 20 9.40 -10.85 -2.58
CA ALA A 20 10.66 -10.17 -2.89
C ALA A 20 10.73 -9.66 -4.35
N ASP A 21 10.21 -10.46 -5.28
CA ASP A 21 10.15 -10.13 -6.72
C ASP A 21 8.74 -9.69 -7.16
N GLY A 22 7.88 -9.37 -6.20
CA GLY A 22 6.51 -8.93 -6.42
C GLY A 22 6.40 -7.47 -6.89
N ALA A 23 5.28 -7.13 -7.52
CA ALA A 23 4.99 -5.75 -7.88
C ALA A 23 4.56 -4.95 -6.64
N LEU A 24 5.10 -3.74 -6.50
CA LEU A 24 4.72 -2.79 -5.44
C LEU A 24 4.24 -1.49 -6.09
N VAL A 25 3.07 -1.01 -5.64
CA VAL A 25 2.54 0.31 -6.02
C VAL A 25 2.40 1.18 -4.79
N LEU A 26 3.15 2.27 -4.76
CA LEU A 26 3.10 3.30 -3.73
C LEU A 26 2.21 4.46 -4.20
N SER A 27 1.14 4.75 -3.45
CA SER A 27 0.28 5.90 -3.68
C SER A 27 0.46 6.92 -2.54
N ARG A 28 0.81 8.15 -2.90
CA ARG A 28 1.01 9.24 -1.94
C ARG A 28 -0.19 10.18 -1.98
N LEU A 29 -0.68 10.56 -0.81
CA LEU A 29 -1.84 11.43 -0.64
C LEU A 29 -1.38 12.79 -0.09
N CYS A 30 -1.48 13.83 -0.90
CA CYS A 30 -1.25 15.21 -0.47
C CYS A 30 -2.36 15.66 0.49
N PRO A 31 -2.13 16.71 1.30
CA PRO A 31 -3.13 17.18 2.27
C PRO A 31 -4.52 17.50 1.69
N VAL A 32 -4.59 17.87 0.41
CA VAL A 32 -5.85 18.22 -0.30
C VAL A 32 -6.47 17.05 -1.06
N ASP A 33 -5.82 15.88 -1.07
CA ASP A 33 -6.32 14.71 -1.79
C ASP A 33 -7.43 13.99 -1.00
N TYR A 34 -8.02 12.99 -1.63
CA TYR A 34 -9.04 12.14 -1.02
C TYR A 34 -8.41 11.10 -0.07
N HIS A 35 -8.57 11.28 1.24
CA HIS A 35 -7.92 10.48 2.29
C HIS A 35 -8.65 9.20 2.69
N ARG A 36 -9.45 8.61 1.78
CA ARG A 36 -10.02 7.27 1.98
C ARG A 36 -9.36 6.29 1.01
N PHE A 37 -9.21 5.05 1.45
CA PHE A 37 -8.56 3.98 0.71
C PHE A 37 -9.50 2.79 0.57
N HIS A 38 -9.33 2.06 -0.53
CA HIS A 38 -10.28 1.08 -1.02
C HIS A 38 -9.56 -0.23 -1.36
N PHE A 39 -10.32 -1.33 -1.38
CA PHE A 39 -9.76 -2.61 -1.78
C PHE A 39 -9.42 -2.62 -3.29
N PRO A 40 -8.19 -3.02 -3.67
CA PRO A 40 -7.74 -3.01 -5.07
C PRO A 40 -8.41 -4.09 -5.93
N ALA A 41 -8.96 -5.13 -5.30
CA ALA A 41 -9.61 -6.27 -5.91
C ALA A 41 -10.76 -6.78 -5.01
N ALA A 42 -11.61 -7.64 -5.56
CA ALA A 42 -12.55 -8.41 -4.77
C ALA A 42 -11.80 -9.54 -4.05
N GLY A 43 -12.24 -9.91 -2.85
CA GLY A 43 -11.57 -10.95 -2.07
C GLY A 43 -12.05 -11.05 -0.63
N ILE A 44 -11.29 -11.77 0.19
CA ILE A 44 -11.53 -11.93 1.62
C ILE A 44 -10.36 -11.27 2.38
N PRO A 45 -10.60 -10.17 3.11
CA PRO A 45 -9.56 -9.50 3.85
C PRO A 45 -9.32 -10.19 5.20
N SER A 46 -8.06 -10.30 5.61
CA SER A 46 -7.68 -10.76 6.93
C SER A 46 -7.96 -9.69 7.99
N GLU A 47 -7.76 -10.06 9.27
CA GLU A 47 -7.55 -9.05 10.30
C GLU A 47 -6.39 -8.12 9.92
N THR A 48 -6.50 -6.86 10.33
CA THR A 48 -5.47 -5.85 10.08
C THR A 48 -4.42 -5.91 11.19
N VAL A 49 -3.16 -6.07 10.81
CA VAL A 49 -2.02 -6.02 11.72
C VAL A 49 -1.52 -4.59 11.82
N VAL A 50 -1.27 -4.11 13.03
CA VAL A 50 -0.65 -2.80 13.27
C VAL A 50 0.84 -2.99 13.51
N LEU A 51 1.65 -2.35 12.68
CA LEU A 51 3.09 -2.27 12.82
C LEU A 51 3.40 -0.87 13.37
N ASN A 52 3.67 -0.79 14.68
CA ASN A 52 3.90 0.48 15.36
C ASN A 52 5.25 1.10 15.00
N GLY A 53 5.34 2.42 15.16
CA GLY A 53 6.55 3.18 14.91
C GLY A 53 6.32 4.68 15.04
N PRO A 54 7.36 5.50 14.81
CA PRO A 54 7.25 6.95 14.70
C PRO A 54 6.31 7.42 13.57
N LEU A 55 6.18 8.74 13.44
CA LEU A 55 5.37 9.40 12.40
C LEU A 55 6.22 10.44 11.67
N PHE A 56 7.21 9.96 10.90
CA PHE A 56 8.01 10.80 10.02
C PHE A 56 7.22 11.25 8.80
N SER A 57 7.70 12.30 8.13
CA SER A 57 7.05 12.84 6.93
C SER A 57 7.24 11.89 5.75
N VAL A 58 6.18 11.65 5.00
CA VAL A 58 6.21 10.90 3.72
C VAL A 58 6.18 11.85 2.52
N SER A 59 6.53 13.13 2.70
CA SER A 59 6.66 14.07 1.59
C SER A 59 7.80 13.67 0.65
N PRO A 60 7.76 14.06 -0.64
CA PRO A 60 8.83 13.73 -1.58
C PRO A 60 10.23 14.17 -1.11
N ILE A 61 10.33 15.31 -0.41
CA ILE A 61 11.60 15.80 0.13
C ILE A 61 12.11 14.89 1.26
N ALA A 62 11.21 14.41 2.12
CA ALA A 62 11.57 13.51 3.21
C ALA A 62 11.95 12.11 2.69
N LEU A 63 11.17 11.54 1.77
CA LEU A 63 11.44 10.22 1.19
C LEU A 63 12.73 10.17 0.36
N ARG A 64 13.09 11.28 -0.29
CA ARG A 64 14.41 11.40 -0.97
C ARG A 64 15.58 11.41 0.02
N LYS A 65 15.37 11.79 1.28
CA LYS A 65 16.41 11.77 2.32
C LYS A 65 16.52 10.39 2.97
N ASN A 66 15.37 9.77 3.27
CA ASN A 66 15.32 8.43 3.82
C ASN A 66 14.02 7.73 3.39
N LEU A 67 14.14 6.72 2.53
CA LEU A 67 13.01 5.84 2.20
C LEU A 67 12.54 5.02 3.40
N GLY A 68 13.41 4.87 4.41
CA GLY A 68 13.12 4.13 5.62
C GLY A 68 11.93 4.61 6.43
N TYR A 69 11.53 5.86 6.24
CA TYR A 69 10.30 6.37 6.84
C TYR A 69 9.05 5.58 6.44
N LEU A 70 9.04 4.87 5.29
CA LEU A 70 7.91 4.01 4.91
C LEU A 70 7.77 2.76 5.81
N TRP A 71 8.87 2.17 6.25
CA TRP A 71 8.87 0.97 7.10
C TRP A 71 9.18 1.24 8.57
N GLU A 72 9.68 2.42 8.91
CA GLU A 72 9.82 2.88 10.29
C GLU A 72 8.50 3.44 10.81
N ASN A 73 7.69 4.08 9.96
CA ASN A 73 6.45 4.69 10.42
C ASN A 73 5.43 3.66 10.92
N LYS A 74 4.58 4.12 11.85
CA LYS A 74 3.34 3.42 12.18
C LYS A 74 2.55 3.17 10.90
N ARG A 75 2.20 1.91 10.66
CA ARG A 75 1.44 1.47 9.49
C ARG A 75 0.55 0.29 9.82
N THR A 76 -0.39 0.01 8.95
CA THR A 76 -1.23 -1.17 8.99
C THR A 76 -0.95 -2.08 7.81
N LEU A 77 -1.20 -3.37 7.97
CA LEU A 77 -1.12 -4.37 6.92
C LEU A 77 -2.36 -5.25 6.98
N THR A 78 -3.08 -5.32 5.86
CA THR A 78 -4.21 -6.23 5.65
C THR A 78 -3.85 -7.14 4.48
N ARG A 79 -3.99 -8.46 4.65
CA ARG A 79 -3.89 -9.40 3.54
C ARG A 79 -5.26 -9.52 2.88
N LEU A 80 -5.31 -9.52 1.56
CA LEU A 80 -6.53 -9.73 0.79
C LEU A 80 -6.33 -11.00 -0.03
N GLU A 81 -7.03 -12.06 0.33
CA GLU A 81 -7.05 -13.29 -0.47
C GLU A 81 -7.97 -13.06 -1.66
N THR A 82 -7.41 -13.12 -2.86
CA THR A 82 -8.15 -12.83 -4.10
C THR A 82 -8.29 -14.08 -4.96
N PRO A 83 -9.33 -14.18 -5.79
CA PRO A 83 -9.48 -15.32 -6.70
C PRO A 83 -8.36 -15.44 -7.75
N ASN A 84 -7.82 -14.31 -8.24
CA ASN A 84 -6.99 -14.28 -9.45
C ASN A 84 -5.64 -13.55 -9.29
N LEU A 85 -5.34 -12.94 -8.14
CA LEU A 85 -4.08 -12.19 -7.90
C LEU A 85 -3.23 -12.82 -6.77
N GLY A 86 -3.62 -14.01 -6.31
CA GLY A 86 -3.07 -14.61 -5.09
C GLY A 86 -3.45 -13.81 -3.85
N THR A 87 -2.52 -13.71 -2.89
CA THR A 87 -2.70 -12.83 -1.74
C THR A 87 -2.12 -11.45 -2.03
N VAL A 88 -2.95 -10.40 -1.97
CA VAL A 88 -2.52 -9.01 -2.14
C VAL A 88 -2.30 -8.39 -0.76
N LEU A 89 -1.17 -7.70 -0.54
CA LEU A 89 -0.93 -6.95 0.69
C LEU A 89 -1.37 -5.50 0.50
N CYS A 90 -2.25 -5.04 1.39
CA CYS A 90 -2.70 -3.65 1.45
C CYS A 90 -2.12 -3.01 2.71
N LEU A 91 -1.27 -2.00 2.54
CA LEU A 91 -0.68 -1.26 3.64
C LEU A 91 -1.10 0.20 3.62
N GLU A 92 -1.30 0.76 4.81
CA GLU A 92 -1.53 2.18 5.02
C GLU A 92 -0.50 2.73 5.98
N ILE A 93 0.20 3.78 5.57
CA ILE A 93 1.35 4.35 6.26
C ILE A 93 0.95 5.71 6.81
N GLY A 94 0.98 5.82 8.14
CA GLY A 94 0.80 7.09 8.83
C GLY A 94 2.01 7.99 8.61
N ALA A 95 1.83 9.28 8.79
CA ALA A 95 2.90 10.26 8.66
C ALA A 95 2.78 11.35 9.73
N THR A 96 3.67 12.33 9.72
CA THR A 96 3.65 13.46 10.64
C THR A 96 2.26 14.11 10.71
N CYS A 97 1.72 14.26 11.92
CA CYS A 97 0.37 14.73 12.21
C CYS A 97 -0.78 13.79 11.74
N VAL A 98 -0.46 12.61 11.21
CA VAL A 98 -1.40 11.61 10.66
C VAL A 98 -1.13 10.25 11.28
N GLY A 99 -1.54 10.09 12.53
CA GLY A 99 -1.33 8.85 13.28
C GLY A 99 -2.52 7.87 13.27
N THR A 100 -3.68 8.34 12.81
CA THR A 100 -4.95 7.61 12.94
C THR A 100 -5.35 7.04 11.60
N ILE A 101 -5.27 5.71 11.51
CA ILE A 101 -5.68 4.90 10.37
C ILE A 101 -6.89 4.10 10.86
N VAL A 102 -8.05 4.31 10.22
CA VAL A 102 -9.29 3.64 10.60
C VAL A 102 -9.67 2.66 9.51
N GLN A 103 -9.88 1.40 9.87
CA GLN A 103 -10.41 0.36 8.98
C GLN A 103 -11.92 0.30 9.16
N THR A 104 -12.67 0.25 8.06
CA THR A 104 -14.15 0.26 8.06
C THR A 104 -14.76 -1.06 7.60
N PHE A 105 -13.94 -2.04 7.23
CA PHE A 105 -14.37 -3.36 6.78
C PHE A 105 -14.44 -4.39 7.92
N GLY A 106 -15.19 -5.47 7.70
CA GLY A 106 -15.20 -6.65 8.58
C GLY A 106 -14.24 -7.74 8.07
N PRO A 107 -13.23 -8.17 8.86
CA PRO A 107 -12.32 -9.24 8.44
C PRO A 107 -13.06 -10.57 8.23
N GLY A 108 -12.57 -11.39 7.30
CA GLY A 108 -13.16 -12.68 6.93
C GLY A 108 -14.44 -12.60 6.10
N SER A 109 -14.98 -11.39 5.87
CA SER A 109 -16.18 -11.18 5.05
C SER A 109 -15.79 -10.80 3.62
N PRO A 110 -16.43 -11.35 2.57
CA PRO A 110 -16.14 -10.97 1.20
C PRO A 110 -16.33 -9.46 0.96
N VAL A 111 -15.42 -8.86 0.19
CA VAL A 111 -15.49 -7.46 -0.23
C VAL A 111 -15.41 -7.37 -1.75
N ASP A 112 -16.14 -6.41 -2.31
CA ASP A 112 -16.07 -6.10 -3.74
C ASP A 112 -14.84 -5.24 -4.06
N LYS A 113 -14.38 -5.32 -5.31
CA LYS A 113 -13.36 -4.42 -5.82
C LYS A 113 -13.83 -2.97 -5.70
N GLY A 114 -13.00 -2.12 -5.10
CA GLY A 114 -13.33 -0.71 -4.89
C GLY A 114 -14.22 -0.46 -3.67
N ALA A 115 -14.64 -1.48 -2.92
CA ALA A 115 -15.27 -1.28 -1.62
C ALA A 115 -14.34 -0.49 -0.70
N GLU A 116 -14.92 0.37 0.15
CA GLU A 116 -14.14 1.12 1.13
C GLU A 116 -13.45 0.18 2.11
N LYS A 117 -12.15 0.40 2.28
CA LYS A 117 -11.34 -0.32 3.27
C LYS A 117 -11.16 0.52 4.52
N GLY A 118 -11.01 1.84 4.37
CA GLY A 118 -10.80 2.73 5.50
C GLY A 118 -10.39 4.14 5.12
N TYR A 119 -9.91 4.91 6.10
CA TYR A 119 -9.47 6.28 5.90
C TYR A 119 -8.38 6.72 6.88
N PHE A 120 -7.64 7.77 6.50
CA PHE A 120 -6.72 8.49 7.38
C PHE A 120 -7.45 9.67 8.03
N ALA A 121 -7.35 9.82 9.35
CA ALA A 121 -7.87 11.01 10.01
C ALA A 121 -6.82 12.13 10.01
N PHE A 122 -7.03 13.11 9.12
CA PHE A 122 -6.31 14.40 8.96
C PHE A 122 -4.83 14.30 8.52
N GLY A 123 -4.45 15.04 7.46
CA GLY A 123 -3.06 15.28 6.99
C GLY A 123 -2.59 14.39 5.83
N GLY A 124 -1.30 14.47 5.45
CA GLY A 124 -0.72 13.66 4.36
C GLY A 124 -0.39 12.22 4.75
N SER A 125 -0.53 11.27 3.82
CA SER A 125 -0.40 9.84 4.10
C SER A 125 0.05 9.08 2.84
N SER A 126 0.26 7.76 2.96
CA SER A 126 0.56 6.92 1.80
C SER A 126 -0.05 5.55 1.96
N THR A 127 -0.38 4.91 0.84
CA THR A 127 -0.78 3.51 0.78
C THR A 127 0.20 2.74 -0.09
N ILE A 128 0.43 1.48 0.26
CA ILE A 128 1.22 0.55 -0.54
C ILE A 128 0.35 -0.66 -0.85
N THR A 129 0.32 -1.05 -2.13
CA THR A 129 -0.26 -2.33 -2.56
C THR A 129 0.86 -3.21 -3.09
N ILE A 130 0.96 -4.44 -2.59
CA ILE A 130 2.01 -5.40 -2.99
C ILE A 130 1.33 -6.65 -3.49
N PHE A 131 1.80 -7.13 -4.63
CA PHE A 131 1.33 -8.32 -5.31
C PHE A 131 2.40 -9.41 -5.23
N GLU A 132 1.98 -10.66 -5.23
CA GLU A 132 2.90 -11.79 -5.41
C GLU A 132 3.63 -11.69 -6.77
N PRO A 133 4.82 -12.29 -6.92
CA PRO A 133 5.51 -12.35 -8.20
C PRO A 133 4.58 -12.86 -9.32
N ASP A 134 4.68 -12.22 -10.48
CA ASP A 134 3.93 -12.54 -11.69
C ASP A 134 2.40 -12.44 -11.60
N SER A 135 1.79 -12.08 -10.46
CA SER A 135 0.33 -12.09 -10.32
C SER A 135 -0.39 -10.89 -10.96
N VAL A 136 0.34 -9.81 -11.26
CA VAL A 136 -0.22 -8.60 -11.86
C VAL A 136 0.65 -8.06 -12.99
N LEU A 137 -0.01 -7.65 -14.08
CA LEU A 137 0.58 -6.81 -15.11
C LEU A 137 0.15 -5.35 -14.90
N LEU A 138 1.08 -4.52 -14.42
CA LEU A 138 0.84 -3.09 -14.21
C LEU A 138 0.67 -2.34 -15.55
N GLU A 139 -0.19 -1.33 -15.54
CA GLU A 139 -0.45 -0.48 -16.71
C GLU A 139 0.84 0.18 -17.24
N ASN A 140 0.88 0.40 -18.57
CA ASN A 140 2.09 0.87 -19.25
C ASN A 140 2.50 2.29 -18.83
N ASP A 141 1.54 3.15 -18.49
CA ASP A 141 1.81 4.51 -18.01
C ASP A 141 2.51 4.50 -16.64
N LEU A 142 2.06 3.65 -15.70
CA LEU A 142 2.70 3.43 -14.41
C LEU A 142 4.14 2.94 -14.59
N ARG A 143 4.34 1.93 -15.44
CA ARG A 143 5.69 1.39 -15.75
C ARG A 143 6.59 2.46 -16.37
N HIS A 144 6.07 3.22 -17.33
CA HIS A 144 6.81 4.26 -18.05
C HIS A 144 7.24 5.42 -17.14
N HIS A 145 6.33 5.93 -16.30
CA HIS A 145 6.61 7.02 -15.37
C HIS A 145 7.54 6.57 -14.24
N SER A 146 7.34 5.36 -13.73
CA SER A 146 8.21 4.77 -12.70
C SER A 146 9.66 4.62 -13.19
N ALA A 147 9.87 4.18 -14.45
CA ALA A 147 11.20 4.09 -15.06
C ALA A 147 11.92 5.46 -15.16
N LYS A 148 11.16 6.56 -15.13
CA LYS A 148 11.67 7.94 -15.12
C LYS A 148 11.71 8.56 -13.72
N GLN A 149 11.33 7.81 -12.68
CA GLN A 149 11.21 8.29 -11.30
C GLN A 149 10.23 9.48 -11.17
N VAL A 150 9.17 9.48 -11.97
CA VAL A 150 8.13 10.50 -11.97
C VAL A 150 6.84 9.90 -11.43
N GLU A 151 6.18 10.61 -10.50
CA GLU A 151 4.86 10.24 -10.00
C GLU A 151 3.79 10.53 -11.07
N LEU A 152 2.78 9.67 -11.15
CA LEU A 152 1.60 9.86 -11.99
C LEU A 152 0.41 10.29 -11.10
N TYR A 153 -0.33 11.32 -11.53
CA TYR A 153 -1.58 11.66 -10.87
C TYR A 153 -2.68 10.66 -11.25
N ALA A 154 -3.31 10.03 -10.26
CA ALA A 154 -4.37 9.06 -10.46
C ALA A 154 -5.57 9.39 -9.57
N LYS A 155 -6.77 9.18 -10.10
CA LYS A 155 -8.04 9.27 -9.34
C LYS A 155 -8.44 7.89 -8.83
N ILE A 156 -9.26 7.83 -7.78
CA ILE A 156 -9.93 6.60 -7.42
C ILE A 156 -10.68 6.00 -8.62
N GLY A 157 -10.57 4.69 -8.80
CA GLY A 157 -11.11 3.98 -9.96
C GLY A 157 -10.20 3.96 -11.20
N THR A 158 -9.09 4.72 -11.19
CA THR A 158 -8.05 4.55 -12.21
C THR A 158 -7.49 3.14 -12.12
N ARG A 159 -7.40 2.45 -13.26
CA ARG A 159 -6.89 1.08 -13.30
C ARG A 159 -5.38 1.09 -13.07
N MET A 160 -4.94 0.20 -12.18
CA MET A 160 -3.53 0.00 -11.85
C MET A 160 -2.88 -1.11 -12.71
N GLY A 161 -3.65 -2.12 -13.10
CA GLY A 161 -3.16 -3.28 -13.83
C GLY A 161 -4.24 -4.33 -14.03
N TYR A 162 -3.81 -5.49 -14.54
CA TYR A 162 -4.62 -6.67 -14.80
C TYR A 162 -4.03 -7.86 -14.06
N ALA A 163 -4.86 -8.83 -13.67
CA ALA A 163 -4.35 -10.13 -13.29
C ALA A 163 -3.64 -10.76 -14.50
N SER A 164 -2.47 -11.34 -14.27
CA SER A 164 -1.69 -12.03 -15.30
C SER A 164 -2.27 -13.40 -15.65
#